data_AF-A0A258M5F6-F1
#
_entry.id   AF-A0A258M5F6-F1
#
_cell.length_a   1.000
_cell.length_b   1.000
_cell.length_c   1.000
_cell.angle_alpha   90.00
_cell.angle_beta   90.00
_cell.angle_gamma   90.00
#
_symmetry.space_group_name_H-M   'P 1'
#
loop_
_entity.id
_entity.type
_entity.pdbx_description
1 polymer ?
#
loop_
_entity_poly.entity_id
_entity_poly.type
_entity_poly.pdbx_seq_one_letter_code
_entity_poly.pdbx_strand_id
1 'polypeptide(L)'
;MALQLQTILDQCASDDSIRAIYLTGAGKGFCAGQDLAEVVDPEGPGMQRILSEHYNPIVQRLRDIAKPIVGAVNGVAAGAGANIAFACDVVVSKSSASFIQAFSKIGLIPDSGGTYTLPRLIGFQRASALMMLGDKVSASDALQMGMLYKVFEDEVFEGESKKIALQLAQMPTKALGYIKQALNASATNDITTQLALEDGLQQKAAATADFKEGVDAFLAKRAPQYKGQ
;
A
#
# COMPACT_ATOMS: atom_id res chain seq x y z
N MET A 1 18.94 0.64 0.39
CA MET A 1 17.63 1.17 0.88
C MET A 1 16.59 0.07 1.09
N ALA A 2 16.40 -0.85 0.14
CA ALA A 2 15.33 -1.87 0.23
C ALA A 2 15.38 -2.73 1.51
N LEU A 3 16.56 -3.26 1.89
CA LEU A 3 16.73 -4.05 3.13
C LEU A 3 16.41 -3.25 4.40
N GLN A 4 16.72 -1.96 4.40
CA GLN A 4 16.38 -1.06 5.52
C GLN A 4 14.86 -0.89 5.61
N LEU A 5 14.16 -0.71 4.48
CA LEU A 5 12.70 -0.65 4.47
C LEU A 5 12.08 -1.95 5.00
N GLN A 6 12.60 -3.12 4.62
CA GLN A 6 12.15 -4.40 5.19
C GLN A 6 12.29 -4.43 6.71
N THR A 7 13.46 -4.02 7.23
CA THR A 7 13.74 -3.97 8.67
C THR A 7 12.76 -3.07 9.41
N ILE A 8 12.49 -1.86 8.87
CA ILE A 8 11.53 -0.93 9.48
C ILE A 8 10.10 -1.48 9.43
N LEU A 9 9.71 -2.12 8.33
CA LEU A 9 8.39 -2.77 8.24
C LEU A 9 8.24 -3.89 9.29
N ASP A 10 9.28 -4.67 9.53
CA ASP A 10 9.29 -5.73 10.57
C ASP A 10 9.17 -5.14 11.99
N GLN A 11 9.83 -4.01 12.25
CA GLN A 11 9.66 -3.26 13.50
C GLN A 11 8.23 -2.72 13.64
N CYS A 12 7.69 -2.10 12.60
CA CYS A 12 6.31 -1.62 12.59
C CYS A 12 5.30 -2.75 12.77
N ALA A 13 5.59 -3.94 12.26
CA ALA A 13 4.73 -5.12 12.42
C ALA A 13 4.69 -5.59 13.88
N SER A 14 5.86 -5.70 14.52
CA SER A 14 6.03 -6.27 15.86
C SER A 14 5.73 -5.31 17.02
N ASP A 15 5.80 -4.00 16.80
CA ASP A 15 5.52 -3.01 17.85
C ASP A 15 4.01 -2.73 17.97
N ASP A 16 3.37 -3.20 19.03
CA ASP A 16 1.94 -3.01 19.30
C ASP A 16 1.55 -1.55 19.55
N SER A 17 2.50 -0.66 19.87
CA SER A 17 2.23 0.77 19.97
C SER A 17 2.00 1.43 18.59
N ILE A 18 2.46 0.79 17.51
CA ILE A 18 2.24 1.24 16.13
C ILE A 18 0.91 0.69 15.63
N ARG A 19 0.01 1.61 15.25
CA ARG A 19 -1.40 1.29 14.93
C ARG A 19 -1.75 1.51 13.45
N ALA A 20 -0.92 2.26 12.73
CA ALA A 20 -0.96 2.50 11.29
C ALA A 20 0.45 2.87 10.79
N ILE A 21 0.72 2.66 9.50
CA ILE A 21 2.00 2.99 8.86
C ILE A 21 1.75 4.08 7.80
N TYR A 22 2.58 5.12 7.79
CA TYR A 22 2.56 6.18 6.77
C TYR A 22 3.86 6.12 5.97
N LEU A 23 3.77 5.74 4.69
CA LEU A 23 4.92 5.58 3.80
C LEU A 23 4.95 6.71 2.78
N THR A 24 6.04 7.49 2.75
CA THR A 24 6.24 8.59 1.81
C THR A 24 7.73 8.72 1.42
N GLY A 25 8.03 9.48 0.37
CA GLY A 25 9.40 9.80 -0.02
C GLY A 25 9.89 11.11 0.60
N ALA A 26 11.20 11.22 0.83
CA ALA A 26 11.81 12.48 1.20
C ALA A 26 12.07 13.34 -0.06
N GLY A 27 11.79 14.65 0.03
CA GLY A 27 12.09 15.60 -1.04
C GLY A 27 11.06 15.61 -2.19
N LYS A 28 11.55 15.70 -3.43
CA LYS A 28 10.73 15.97 -4.63
C LYS A 28 10.04 14.75 -5.24
N GLY A 29 10.43 13.54 -4.84
CA GLY A 29 9.91 12.29 -5.39
C GLY A 29 9.43 11.36 -4.29
N PHE A 30 8.55 10.44 -4.66
CA PHE A 30 8.18 9.32 -3.80
C PHE A 30 9.24 8.21 -3.92
N CYS A 31 9.38 7.65 -5.12
CA CYS A 31 10.38 6.62 -5.43
C CYS A 31 10.51 6.46 -6.94
N ALA A 32 11.73 6.63 -7.47
CA ALA A 32 12.01 6.50 -8.91
C ALA A 32 12.22 5.04 -9.37
N GLY A 33 12.18 4.07 -8.46
CA GLY A 33 12.45 2.66 -8.73
C GLY A 33 13.87 2.24 -8.31
N GLN A 34 14.38 1.19 -8.96
CA GLN A 34 15.73 0.67 -8.74
C GLN A 34 16.78 1.65 -9.28
N ASP A 35 17.87 1.82 -8.53
CA ASP A 35 19.06 2.51 -9.03
C ASP A 35 19.70 1.66 -10.12
N LEU A 36 19.66 2.13 -11.37
CA LEU A 36 20.21 1.40 -12.52
C LEU A 36 21.73 1.32 -12.47
N ALA A 37 22.42 2.23 -11.77
CA ALA A 37 23.86 2.14 -11.58
C ALA A 37 24.23 0.91 -10.73
N GLU A 38 23.44 0.61 -9.70
CA GLU A 38 23.61 -0.59 -8.84
C GLU A 38 23.33 -1.89 -9.61
N VAL A 39 22.45 -1.87 -10.62
CA VAL A 39 22.10 -3.06 -11.43
C VAL A 39 23.25 -3.46 -12.35
N VAL A 40 23.92 -2.48 -12.96
CA VAL A 40 24.99 -2.72 -13.93
C VAL A 40 26.38 -2.81 -13.30
N ASP A 41 26.49 -2.55 -12.00
CA ASP A 41 27.72 -2.74 -11.23
C ASP A 41 28.06 -4.24 -11.15
N PRO A 42 29.24 -4.69 -11.62
CA PRO A 42 29.69 -6.07 -11.49
C PRO A 42 29.73 -6.59 -10.05
N GLU A 43 29.98 -5.71 -9.09
CA GLU A 43 29.98 -6.02 -7.65
C GLU A 43 28.61 -5.82 -7.00
N GLY A 44 27.62 -5.38 -7.78
CA GLY A 44 26.25 -5.18 -7.35
C GLY A 44 25.54 -6.49 -7.01
N PRO A 45 24.35 -6.42 -6.39
CA PRO A 45 23.55 -7.60 -6.07
C PRO A 45 23.17 -8.40 -7.33
N GLY A 46 23.13 -7.75 -8.49
CA GLY A 46 22.70 -8.34 -9.76
C GLY A 46 21.20 -8.58 -9.81
N MET A 47 20.66 -8.71 -11.03
CA MET A 47 19.20 -8.80 -11.26
C MET A 47 18.52 -9.97 -10.54
N GLN A 48 19.25 -11.08 -10.31
CA GLN A 48 18.72 -12.28 -9.65
C GLN A 48 18.31 -12.03 -8.19
N ARG A 49 19.09 -11.23 -7.45
CA ARG A 49 18.86 -10.97 -6.02
C ARG A 49 17.98 -9.75 -5.77
N ILE A 50 18.08 -8.72 -6.62
CA ILE A 50 17.30 -7.47 -6.45
C ILE A 50 15.79 -7.77 -6.34
N LEU A 51 15.24 -8.63 -7.18
CA LEU A 51 13.80 -8.93 -7.08
C LEU A 51 13.47 -9.84 -5.89
N SER A 52 14.18 -10.96 -5.78
CA SER A 52 13.86 -12.03 -4.82
C SER A 52 14.16 -11.66 -3.37
N GLU A 53 15.27 -10.97 -3.12
CA GLU A 53 15.75 -10.64 -1.78
C GLU A 53 15.41 -9.21 -1.36
N HIS A 54 15.22 -8.28 -2.32
CA HIS A 54 14.96 -6.87 -2.00
C HIS A 54 13.49 -6.47 -2.19
N TYR A 55 12.94 -6.54 -3.40
CA TYR A 55 11.62 -5.96 -3.71
C TYR A 55 10.43 -6.86 -3.35
N ASN A 56 10.48 -8.15 -3.70
CA ASN A 56 9.37 -9.08 -3.39
C ASN A 56 9.09 -9.15 -1.88
N PRO A 57 10.10 -9.22 -0.99
CA PRO A 57 9.85 -9.25 0.44
C PRO A 57 9.31 -7.93 1.01
N ILE A 58 9.50 -6.79 0.34
CA ILE A 58 8.84 -5.53 0.71
C ILE A 58 7.35 -5.63 0.41
N VAL A 59 6.98 -6.07 -0.81
CA VAL A 59 5.58 -6.17 -1.23
C VAL A 59 4.83 -7.17 -0.36
N GLN A 60 5.43 -8.32 -0.04
CA GLN A 60 4.86 -9.30 0.88
C GLN A 60 4.56 -8.68 2.25
N ARG A 61 5.55 -8.00 2.87
CA ARG A 61 5.33 -7.29 4.15
C ARG A 61 4.22 -6.25 4.07
N LEU A 62 4.18 -5.45 3.01
CA LEU A 62 3.12 -4.46 2.82
C LEU A 62 1.74 -5.12 2.77
N ARG A 63 1.59 -6.32 2.20
CA ARG A 63 0.32 -7.04 2.15
C ARG A 63 0.03 -7.85 3.43
N ASP A 64 1.04 -8.34 4.13
CA ASP A 64 0.87 -9.27 5.26
C ASP A 64 0.77 -8.57 6.61
N ILE A 65 1.32 -7.36 6.76
CA ILE A 65 1.21 -6.60 8.01
C ILE A 65 -0.27 -6.32 8.33
N ALA A 66 -0.74 -6.82 9.48
CA ALA A 66 -2.09 -6.68 10.00
C ALA A 66 -2.40 -5.28 10.59
N LYS A 67 -1.78 -4.24 10.00
CA LYS A 67 -1.96 -2.82 10.32
C LYS A 67 -2.19 -2.06 9.02
N PRO A 68 -3.04 -1.03 9.01
CA PRO A 68 -3.30 -0.25 7.80
C PRO A 68 -2.06 0.54 7.36
N ILE A 69 -1.79 0.54 6.06
CA ILE A 69 -0.65 1.25 5.46
C ILE A 69 -1.14 2.30 4.46
N VAL A 70 -0.80 3.56 4.73
CA VAL A 70 -1.05 4.70 3.83
C VAL A 70 0.18 4.95 2.97
N GLY A 71 0.03 4.79 1.65
CA GLY A 71 1.02 5.21 0.67
C GLY A 71 0.77 6.66 0.26
N ALA A 72 1.59 7.59 0.75
CA ALA A 72 1.46 9.02 0.49
C ALA A 72 2.50 9.46 -0.56
N VAL A 73 2.04 9.55 -1.81
CA VAL A 73 2.88 9.83 -2.98
C VAL A 73 3.09 11.34 -3.15
N ASN A 74 4.23 11.82 -2.68
CA ASN A 74 4.62 13.24 -2.62
C ASN A 74 5.28 13.77 -3.91
N GLY A 75 5.33 12.98 -4.98
CA GLY A 75 6.00 13.34 -6.23
C GLY A 75 6.04 12.20 -7.23
N VAL A 76 7.11 12.10 -8.03
CA VAL A 76 7.25 11.01 -9.02
C VAL A 76 7.32 9.65 -8.33
N ALA A 77 6.49 8.72 -8.79
CA ALA A 77 6.53 7.30 -8.48
C ALA A 77 6.71 6.50 -9.78
N ALA A 78 7.84 5.82 -9.96
CA ALA A 78 8.17 5.14 -11.20
C ALA A 78 8.66 3.71 -10.95
N GLY A 79 8.34 2.80 -11.89
CA GLY A 79 8.77 1.41 -11.86
C GLY A 79 8.36 0.71 -10.55
N ALA A 80 9.32 0.07 -9.89
CA ALA A 80 9.13 -0.56 -8.58
C ALA A 80 8.55 0.42 -7.54
N GLY A 81 8.91 1.71 -7.62
CA GLY A 81 8.39 2.75 -6.73
C GLY A 81 6.89 2.98 -6.87
N ALA A 82 6.37 2.97 -8.11
CA ALA A 82 4.92 3.04 -8.35
C ALA A 82 4.21 1.79 -7.80
N ASN A 83 4.78 0.61 -8.04
CA ASN A 83 4.18 -0.65 -7.62
C ASN A 83 4.20 -0.84 -6.09
N ILE A 84 5.23 -0.36 -5.40
CA ILE A 84 5.27 -0.27 -3.93
C ILE A 84 4.16 0.64 -3.40
N ALA A 85 3.92 1.80 -4.05
CA ALA A 85 2.82 2.67 -3.66
C ALA A 85 1.47 1.94 -3.80
N PHE A 86 1.24 1.27 -4.94
CA PHE A 86 0.01 0.51 -5.19
C PHE A 86 -0.18 -0.70 -4.27
N ALA A 87 0.89 -1.23 -3.68
CA ALA A 87 0.81 -2.32 -2.71
C ALA A 87 0.31 -1.86 -1.32
N CYS A 88 0.31 -0.55 -1.04
CA CYS A 88 -0.26 0.01 0.19
C CYS A 88 -1.79 -0.12 0.21
N ASP A 89 -2.42 0.02 1.38
CA ASP A 89 -3.86 -0.18 1.55
C ASP A 89 -4.69 1.04 1.14
N VAL A 90 -4.19 2.23 1.46
CA VAL A 90 -4.79 3.51 1.06
C VAL A 90 -3.73 4.36 0.40
N VAL A 91 -3.89 4.63 -0.90
CA VAL A 91 -2.95 5.44 -1.67
C VAL A 91 -3.51 6.84 -1.88
N VAL A 92 -2.74 7.84 -1.49
CA VAL A 92 -3.06 9.26 -1.75
C VAL A 92 -1.89 9.95 -2.40
N SER A 93 -2.13 11.06 -3.10
CA SER A 93 -1.06 11.76 -3.82
C SER A 93 -1.21 13.28 -3.82
N LYS A 94 -0.08 13.96 -4.05
CA LYS A 94 -0.05 15.37 -4.46
C LYS A 94 -0.66 15.55 -5.85
N SER A 95 -1.25 16.70 -6.13
CA SER A 95 -1.77 17.04 -7.46
C SER A 95 -0.64 17.12 -8.50
N SER A 96 0.58 17.48 -8.08
CA SER A 96 1.77 17.46 -8.94
C SER A 96 2.44 16.09 -9.11
N ALA A 97 1.97 15.04 -8.41
CA ALA A 97 2.55 13.70 -8.52
C ALA A 97 2.33 13.09 -9.91
N SER A 98 3.18 12.12 -10.25
CA SER A 98 3.01 11.34 -11.49
C SER A 98 3.47 9.90 -11.32
N PHE A 99 2.86 9.02 -12.10
CA PHE A 99 3.03 7.57 -12.03
C PHE A 99 3.49 7.03 -13.38
N ILE A 100 4.48 6.12 -13.38
CA ILE A 100 5.08 5.60 -14.61
C ILE A 100 5.43 4.11 -14.46
N GLN A 101 4.93 3.27 -15.36
CA GLN A 101 5.43 1.90 -15.54
C GLN A 101 6.64 1.92 -16.50
N ALA A 102 7.80 2.32 -15.99
CA ALA A 102 8.96 2.66 -16.83
C ALA A 102 9.72 1.47 -17.45
N PHE A 103 9.35 0.24 -17.10
CA PHE A 103 10.12 -0.98 -17.39
C PHE A 103 10.34 -1.24 -18.88
N SER A 104 9.31 -1.11 -19.71
CA SER A 104 9.40 -1.41 -21.16
C SER A 104 10.39 -0.50 -21.89
N LYS A 105 10.61 0.72 -21.38
CA LYS A 105 11.54 1.70 -21.97
C LYS A 105 13.02 1.28 -21.86
N ILE A 106 13.32 0.32 -20.99
CA ILE A 106 14.67 -0.21 -20.79
C ILE A 106 14.74 -1.73 -21.02
N GLY A 107 13.76 -2.29 -21.73
CA GLY A 107 13.73 -3.72 -22.07
C GLY A 107 13.41 -4.64 -20.90
N LEU A 108 12.78 -4.12 -19.84
CA LEU A 108 12.35 -4.90 -18.67
C LEU A 108 10.83 -5.04 -18.62
N ILE A 109 10.36 -5.91 -17.73
CA ILE A 109 8.94 -6.09 -17.41
C ILE A 109 8.62 -5.47 -16.04
N PRO A 110 7.35 -5.14 -15.75
CA PRO A 110 6.97 -4.71 -14.41
C PRO A 110 7.19 -5.77 -13.33
N ASP A 111 7.78 -5.34 -12.22
CA ASP A 111 8.03 -6.14 -11.03
C ASP A 111 7.27 -5.62 -9.80
N SER A 112 7.66 -6.05 -8.58
CA SER A 112 7.11 -5.53 -7.31
C SER A 112 5.58 -5.64 -7.22
N GLY A 113 5.03 -6.71 -7.81
CA GLY A 113 3.58 -6.94 -7.86
C GLY A 113 2.81 -6.08 -8.87
N GLY A 114 3.47 -5.28 -9.72
CA GLY A 114 2.80 -4.38 -10.66
C GLY A 114 1.82 -5.07 -11.61
N THR A 115 2.24 -6.20 -12.19
CA THR A 115 1.40 -7.05 -13.06
C THR A 115 0.24 -7.72 -12.33
N TYR A 116 0.29 -7.79 -10.99
CA TYR A 116 -0.79 -8.32 -10.16
C TYR A 116 -1.76 -7.21 -9.75
N THR A 117 -1.23 -6.12 -9.18
CA THR A 117 -2.01 -5.09 -8.51
C THR A 117 -2.67 -4.12 -9.50
N LEU A 118 -1.92 -3.58 -10.46
CA LEU A 118 -2.44 -2.51 -11.33
C LEU A 118 -3.65 -2.97 -12.17
N PRO A 119 -3.66 -4.15 -12.81
CA PRO A 119 -4.84 -4.63 -13.55
C PRO A 119 -6.09 -4.79 -12.67
N ARG A 120 -5.92 -5.06 -11.37
CA ARG A 120 -7.03 -5.17 -10.41
C ARG A 120 -7.58 -3.82 -9.99
N LEU A 121 -6.76 -2.77 -10.05
CA LEU A 121 -7.19 -1.39 -9.77
C LEU A 121 -7.93 -0.77 -10.96
N ILE A 122 -7.40 -0.92 -12.18
CA ILE A 122 -7.85 -0.13 -13.35
C ILE A 122 -8.36 -0.95 -14.54
N GLY A 123 -8.40 -2.29 -14.40
CA GLY A 123 -8.73 -3.22 -15.47
C GLY A 123 -7.55 -3.56 -16.38
N PHE A 124 -7.66 -4.72 -17.03
CA PHE A 124 -6.56 -5.32 -17.80
C PHE A 124 -6.05 -4.43 -18.94
N GLN A 125 -6.96 -3.86 -19.75
CA GLN A 125 -6.57 -3.07 -20.93
C GLN A 125 -5.77 -1.81 -20.59
N ARG A 126 -6.23 -1.04 -19.59
CA ARG A 126 -5.51 0.16 -19.15
C ARG A 126 -4.16 -0.20 -18.56
N ALA A 127 -4.10 -1.21 -17.70
CA ALA A 127 -2.85 -1.66 -17.10
C ALA A 127 -1.85 -2.14 -18.17
N SER A 128 -2.30 -2.96 -19.13
CA SER A 128 -1.47 -3.43 -20.24
C SER A 128 -0.90 -2.27 -21.06
N ALA A 129 -1.73 -1.30 -21.43
CA ALA A 129 -1.28 -0.14 -22.20
C ALA A 129 -0.23 0.67 -21.43
N LEU A 130 -0.48 0.98 -20.16
CA LEU A 130 0.49 1.71 -19.33
C LEU A 130 1.82 0.96 -19.17
N MET A 131 1.78 -0.37 -19.01
CA MET A 131 2.98 -1.20 -18.86
C MET A 131 3.78 -1.35 -20.15
N MET A 132 3.11 -1.43 -21.31
CA MET A 132 3.76 -1.62 -22.60
C MET A 132 4.28 -0.30 -23.17
N LEU A 133 3.46 0.76 -23.15
CA LEU A 133 3.81 2.08 -23.69
C LEU A 133 4.69 2.89 -22.72
N GLY A 134 4.57 2.63 -21.42
CA GLY A 134 5.32 3.34 -20.38
C GLY A 134 4.91 4.82 -20.26
N ASP A 135 3.67 5.14 -20.58
CA ASP A 135 3.14 6.50 -20.52
C ASP A 135 3.11 7.03 -19.08
N LYS A 136 3.33 8.34 -18.94
CA LYS A 136 3.22 9.03 -17.65
C LYS A 136 1.76 9.34 -17.35
N VAL A 137 1.31 8.97 -16.16
CA VAL A 137 -0.04 9.25 -15.67
C VAL A 137 0.02 10.39 -14.65
N SER A 138 -0.81 11.42 -14.83
CA SER A 138 -0.96 12.51 -13.85
C SER A 138 -1.72 12.04 -12.60
N ALA A 139 -1.62 12.76 -11.49
CA ALA A 139 -2.40 12.44 -10.28
C ALA A 139 -3.92 12.47 -10.53
N SER A 140 -4.40 13.43 -11.33
CA SER A 140 -5.81 13.55 -11.72
C SER A 140 -6.29 12.34 -12.51
N ASP A 141 -5.52 11.93 -13.53
CA ASP A 141 -5.84 10.75 -14.34
C ASP A 141 -5.78 9.46 -13.50
N ALA A 142 -4.80 9.35 -12.60
CA ALA A 142 -4.66 8.22 -11.69
C ALA A 142 -5.89 8.07 -10.78
N LEU A 143 -6.43 9.19 -10.26
CA LEU A 143 -7.68 9.19 -9.51
C LEU A 143 -8.86 8.75 -10.39
N GLN A 144 -8.99 9.33 -11.59
CA GLN A 144 -10.12 9.03 -12.50
C GLN A 144 -10.14 7.56 -12.94
N MET A 145 -8.98 6.93 -13.10
CA MET A 145 -8.88 5.52 -13.48
C MET A 145 -9.10 4.56 -12.31
N GLY A 146 -9.03 5.03 -11.06
CA GLY A 146 -9.09 4.20 -9.86
C GLY A 146 -7.74 3.65 -9.38
N MET A 147 -6.61 4.24 -9.79
CA MET A 147 -5.27 3.83 -9.33
C MET A 147 -5.00 4.15 -7.87
N LEU A 148 -5.70 5.15 -7.30
CA LEU A 148 -5.50 5.65 -5.95
C LEU A 148 -6.81 6.20 -5.37
N TYR A 149 -6.86 6.40 -4.05
CA TYR A 149 -8.05 6.82 -3.34
C TYR A 149 -8.33 8.33 -3.42
N LYS A 150 -7.30 9.17 -3.27
CA LYS A 150 -7.48 10.63 -3.18
C LYS A 150 -6.26 11.44 -3.62
N VAL A 151 -6.50 12.58 -4.24
CA VAL A 151 -5.50 13.60 -4.59
C VAL A 151 -5.73 14.83 -3.71
N PHE A 152 -4.64 15.46 -3.28
CA PHE A 152 -4.65 16.73 -2.55
C PHE A 152 -3.80 17.75 -3.27
N GLU A 153 -4.15 19.03 -3.11
CA GLU A 153 -3.24 20.10 -3.51
C GLU A 153 -1.91 20.01 -2.77
N ASP A 154 -0.84 20.38 -3.45
CA ASP A 154 0.53 20.24 -2.99
C ASP A 154 0.79 20.88 -1.63
N GLU A 155 0.17 22.03 -1.37
CA GLU A 155 0.34 22.85 -0.17
C GLU A 155 -0.28 22.19 1.08
N VAL A 156 -1.38 21.46 0.91
CA VAL A 156 -2.10 20.82 2.02
C VAL A 156 -1.83 19.33 2.13
N PHE A 157 -1.20 18.73 1.12
CA PHE A 157 -0.97 17.30 1.02
C PHE A 157 -0.35 16.67 2.27
N GLU A 158 0.69 17.28 2.84
CA GLU A 158 1.37 16.67 4.00
C GLU A 158 0.43 16.56 5.21
N GLY A 159 -0.27 17.65 5.52
CA GLY A 159 -1.22 17.68 6.64
C GLY A 159 -2.40 16.73 6.41
N GLU A 160 -3.02 16.81 5.24
CA GLU A 160 -4.22 16.03 4.93
C GLU A 160 -3.95 14.53 4.76
N SER A 161 -2.83 14.15 4.14
CA SER A 161 -2.46 12.73 4.02
C SER A 161 -2.09 12.11 5.38
N LYS A 162 -1.38 12.86 6.25
CA LYS A 162 -1.08 12.39 7.61
C LYS A 162 -2.34 12.24 8.47
N LYS A 163 -3.35 13.10 8.29
CA LYS A 163 -4.64 12.96 8.99
C LYS A 163 -5.29 11.60 8.71
N ILE A 164 -5.19 11.07 7.49
CA ILE A 164 -5.72 9.74 7.15
C ILE A 164 -5.00 8.65 7.97
N ALA A 165 -3.67 8.68 8.04
CA ALA A 165 -2.92 7.70 8.84
C ALA A 165 -3.20 7.83 10.34
N LEU A 166 -3.32 9.05 10.85
CA LEU A 166 -3.67 9.31 12.25
C LEU A 166 -5.10 8.84 12.59
N GLN A 167 -6.05 9.05 11.68
CA GLN A 167 -7.40 8.52 11.83
C GLN A 167 -7.39 6.99 11.89
N LEU A 168 -6.68 6.33 10.96
CA LEU A 168 -6.53 4.87 10.95
C LEU A 168 -5.84 4.34 12.21
N ALA A 169 -4.88 5.09 12.77
CA ALA A 169 -4.22 4.74 14.02
C ALA A 169 -5.16 4.81 15.26
N GLN A 170 -6.22 5.62 15.19
CA GLN A 170 -7.24 5.76 16.23
C GLN A 170 -8.41 4.79 16.07
N MET A 171 -8.46 4.04 14.96
CA MET A 171 -9.48 3.05 14.64
C MET A 171 -9.15 1.65 15.22
N PRO A 172 -10.07 0.68 15.20
CA PRO A 172 -9.82 -0.64 15.81
C PRO A 172 -8.87 -1.47 14.93
N THR A 173 -7.53 -1.32 15.08
CA THR A 173 -6.63 -1.91 14.06
C THR A 173 -6.64 -3.43 13.93
N LYS A 174 -7.12 -4.22 14.91
CA LYS A 174 -7.36 -5.65 14.67
C LYS A 174 -8.43 -5.86 13.59
N ALA A 175 -9.54 -5.13 13.69
CA ALA A 175 -10.60 -5.18 12.67
C ALA A 175 -10.10 -4.65 11.31
N LEU A 176 -9.28 -3.60 11.28
CA LEU A 176 -8.65 -3.12 10.03
C LEU A 176 -7.71 -4.16 9.42
N GLY A 177 -6.92 -4.86 10.25
CA GLY A 177 -6.07 -5.97 9.82
C GLY A 177 -6.89 -7.12 9.24
N TYR A 178 -8.03 -7.47 9.84
CA TYR A 178 -8.94 -8.47 9.29
C TYR A 178 -9.60 -8.05 7.98
N ILE A 179 -9.98 -6.78 7.83
CA ILE A 179 -10.46 -6.23 6.55
C ILE A 179 -9.40 -6.44 5.46
N LYS A 180 -8.15 -6.08 5.76
CA LYS A 180 -7.03 -6.27 4.83
C LYS A 180 -6.81 -7.74 4.49
N GLN A 181 -6.88 -8.64 5.47
CA GLN A 181 -6.77 -10.08 5.26
C GLN A 181 -7.87 -10.61 4.33
N ALA A 182 -9.13 -10.22 4.56
CA ALA A 182 -10.25 -10.62 3.71
C ALA A 182 -10.09 -10.10 2.27
N LEU A 183 -9.67 -8.84 2.11
CA LEU A 183 -9.42 -8.24 0.79
C LEU A 183 -8.29 -8.97 0.04
N ASN A 184 -7.19 -9.31 0.72
CA ASN A 184 -6.09 -10.07 0.12
C ASN A 184 -6.55 -11.43 -0.42
N ALA A 185 -7.35 -12.16 0.37
CA ALA A 185 -7.82 -13.50 0.01
C ALA A 185 -8.87 -13.49 -1.12
N SER A 186 -9.62 -12.40 -1.26
CA SER A 186 -10.69 -12.29 -2.27
C SER A 186 -10.20 -12.45 -3.71
N ALA A 187 -8.91 -12.22 -3.97
CA ALA A 187 -8.32 -12.34 -5.30
C ALA A 187 -8.26 -13.77 -5.84
N THR A 188 -8.37 -14.79 -4.97
CA THR A 188 -8.30 -16.21 -5.34
C THR A 188 -9.47 -17.03 -4.83
N ASN A 189 -10.25 -16.50 -3.89
CA ASN A 189 -11.40 -17.18 -3.32
C ASN A 189 -12.61 -17.14 -4.26
N ASP A 190 -13.40 -18.21 -4.25
CA ASP A 190 -14.80 -18.13 -4.67
C ASP A 190 -15.67 -17.51 -3.56
N ILE A 191 -16.94 -17.24 -3.90
CA ILE A 191 -17.86 -16.58 -2.96
C ILE A 191 -18.09 -17.39 -1.68
N THR A 192 -18.15 -18.73 -1.78
CA THR A 192 -18.38 -19.60 -0.62
C THR A 192 -17.18 -19.58 0.33
N THR A 193 -15.97 -19.69 -0.19
CA THR A 193 -14.72 -19.63 0.58
C THR A 193 -14.54 -18.26 1.22
N GLN A 194 -14.89 -17.19 0.50
CA GLN A 194 -14.81 -15.83 1.00
C GLN A 194 -15.78 -15.59 2.16
N LEU A 195 -17.04 -16.03 2.05
CA LEU A 195 -18.03 -15.90 3.13
C LEU A 195 -17.63 -16.68 4.38
N ALA A 196 -17.04 -17.87 4.22
CA ALA A 196 -16.53 -18.65 5.35
C ALA A 196 -15.33 -17.96 6.05
N LEU A 197 -14.44 -17.33 5.26
CA LEU A 197 -13.36 -16.51 5.80
C LEU A 197 -13.92 -15.30 6.58
N GLU A 198 -14.89 -14.60 6.01
CA GLU A 198 -15.53 -13.44 6.63
C GLU A 198 -16.21 -13.80 7.95
N ASP A 199 -16.96 -14.91 8.01
CA ASP A 199 -17.55 -15.41 9.27
C ASP A 199 -16.49 -15.61 10.36
N GLY A 200 -15.41 -16.32 10.04
CA GLY A 200 -14.31 -16.55 10.99
C GLY A 200 -13.61 -15.26 11.45
N LEU A 201 -13.39 -14.31 10.53
CA LEU A 201 -12.79 -13.02 10.86
C LEU A 201 -13.74 -12.13 11.68
N GLN A 202 -15.04 -12.17 11.39
CA GLN A 202 -16.06 -11.43 12.13
C GLN A 202 -16.16 -11.93 13.57
N GLN A 203 -16.13 -13.24 13.79
CA GLN A 203 -16.09 -13.83 15.14
C GLN A 203 -14.83 -13.41 15.91
N LYS A 204 -13.66 -13.42 15.26
CA LYS A 204 -12.42 -12.92 15.86
C LYS A 204 -12.50 -11.43 16.21
N ALA A 205 -13.12 -10.61 15.36
CA ALA A 205 -13.32 -9.19 15.62
C ALA A 205 -14.28 -8.98 16.80
N ALA A 206 -15.38 -9.73 16.86
CA ALA A 206 -16.37 -9.66 17.93
C ALA A 206 -15.82 -10.08 19.30
N ALA A 207 -14.75 -10.87 19.33
CA ALA A 207 -14.05 -11.27 20.55
C ALA A 207 -13.05 -10.23 21.09
N THR A 208 -12.84 -9.10 20.39
CA THR A 208 -11.89 -8.05 20.81
C THR A 208 -12.48 -7.11 21.86
N ALA A 209 -11.62 -6.48 22.66
CA ALA A 209 -12.03 -5.41 23.56
C ALA A 209 -12.47 -4.16 22.78
N ASP A 210 -11.87 -3.92 21.61
CA ASP A 210 -12.29 -2.84 20.69
C ASP A 210 -13.74 -2.99 20.23
N PHE A 211 -14.21 -4.22 19.95
CA PHE A 211 -15.63 -4.42 19.61
C PHE A 211 -16.55 -4.05 20.78
N LYS A 212 -16.21 -4.50 21.99
CA LYS A 212 -16.97 -4.14 23.19
C LYS A 212 -17.04 -2.62 23.39
N GLU A 213 -15.90 -1.94 23.29
CA GLU A 213 -15.83 -0.48 23.39
C GLU A 213 -16.64 0.22 22.29
N GLY A 214 -16.58 -0.27 21.06
CA GLY A 214 -17.38 0.26 19.94
C GLY A 214 -18.88 0.18 20.19
N VAL A 215 -19.35 -0.97 20.70
CA VAL A 215 -20.77 -1.16 21.07
C VAL A 215 -21.16 -0.24 22.24
N ASP A 216 -20.36 -0.22 23.31
CA ASP A 216 -20.63 0.59 24.50
C ASP A 216 -20.65 2.09 24.15
N ALA A 217 -19.71 2.56 23.32
CA ALA A 217 -19.65 3.95 22.85
C ALA A 217 -20.83 4.35 21.97
N PHE A 218 -21.22 3.47 21.04
CA PHE A 218 -22.36 3.69 20.16
C PHE A 218 -23.68 3.83 20.94
N LEU A 219 -23.94 2.90 21.87
CA LEU A 219 -25.12 2.94 22.73
C LEU A 219 -25.15 4.19 23.62
N ALA A 220 -23.99 4.63 24.11
CA ALA A 220 -23.83 5.83 24.92
C ALA A 220 -23.71 7.14 24.12
N LYS A 221 -23.76 7.10 22.78
CA LYS A 221 -23.60 8.26 21.88
C LYS A 221 -22.33 9.09 22.15
N ARG A 222 -21.21 8.40 22.40
CA ARG A 222 -19.88 9.01 22.61
C ARG A 222 -18.89 8.51 21.56
N ALA A 223 -17.76 9.20 21.41
CA ALA A 223 -16.66 8.69 20.60
C ALA A 223 -16.03 7.45 21.26
N PRO A 224 -15.76 6.37 20.50
CA PRO A 224 -15.05 5.20 21.01
C PRO A 224 -13.56 5.49 21.22
N GLN A 225 -12.95 4.75 22.14
CA GLN A 225 -11.52 4.81 22.48
C GLN A 225 -10.86 3.45 22.20
N TYR A 226 -10.51 3.21 20.95
CA TYR A 226 -9.90 1.95 20.52
C TYR A 226 -8.44 1.82 20.97
N LYS A 227 -8.05 0.61 21.37
CA LYS A 227 -6.70 0.27 21.83
C LYS A 227 -6.03 -0.79 20.99
N GLY A 228 -6.78 -1.50 20.15
CA GLY A 228 -6.21 -2.48 19.24
C GLY A 228 -6.19 -3.91 19.71
N GLN A 229 -6.97 -4.22 20.72
CA GLN A 229 -6.90 -5.49 21.42
C GLN A 229 -8.26 -6.14 21.52
#